data_AF-A7EMK7-F1
#
_entry.id   AF-A7EMK7-F1
#
_cell.length_a   1.000
_cell.length_b   1.000
_cell.length_c   1.000
_cell.angle_alpha   90.00
_cell.angle_beta   90.00
_cell.angle_gamma   90.00
#
_symmetry.space_group_name_H-M   'P 1'
#
loop_
_entity.id
_entity.type
_entity.pdbx_description
1 polymer ?
#
loop_
_entity_poly.entity_id
_entity_poly.type
_entity_poly.pdbx_seq_one_letter_code
_entity_poly.pdbx_strand_id
1 'polypeptide(L)'
;MAGLLKGHRHVAVKIFTNDGQNTDEIVIYKHISQGNKSRLGYRYVRSALDSFELINRGNIKSDNILHLIEDSSILAAFEEAEIAQPSPRRKAVDREIYVSRTLDMPASIGEPILCDFGNAVYGTKINNDDVYPDVYRCPEVMLRLPWSYSADIWNVGAMIWDIFEELISLLGPPPLELIKRGERSAEWFDWNGKWLEPDEDEPDRLPLLPPSSLEDAEENLNGMDKELFLNFIKSMLQWEPEKRKTARELLKDPWLTRSY
;
A
#
# COMPACT_ATOMS: atom_id res chain seq x y z
N MET A 1 6.91 28.77 8.87
CA MET A 1 7.23 27.36 8.55
C MET A 1 8.27 26.73 9.50
N ALA A 2 9.41 27.35 9.84
CA ALA A 2 10.48 26.69 10.61
C ALA A 2 10.11 26.17 12.03
N GLY A 3 9.02 26.65 12.64
CA GLY A 3 8.53 26.16 13.94
C GLY A 3 7.60 24.94 13.87
N LEU A 4 6.93 24.70 12.74
CA LEU A 4 5.92 23.64 12.58
C LEU A 4 6.54 22.24 12.40
N LEU A 5 7.81 22.19 12.02
CA LEU A 5 8.56 20.95 11.83
C LEU A 5 9.21 20.45 13.13
N LYS A 6 9.16 21.22 14.23
CA LYS A 6 9.70 20.79 15.52
C LYS A 6 8.92 19.57 16.03
N GLY A 7 9.59 18.43 16.13
CA GLY A 7 9.02 17.15 16.57
C GLY A 7 8.74 16.16 15.44
N HIS A 8 8.88 16.57 14.18
CA HIS A 8 8.74 15.70 13.02
C HIS A 8 10.10 15.51 12.37
N ARG A 9 10.55 14.25 12.28
CA ARG A 9 11.86 13.92 11.69
C ARG A 9 11.86 14.13 10.16
N HIS A 10 10.73 13.84 9.50
CA HIS A 10 10.50 14.07 8.07
C HIS A 10 9.05 14.47 7.80
N VAL A 11 8.81 15.13 6.66
CA VAL A 11 7.48 15.52 6.18
C VAL A 11 7.42 15.29 4.67
N ALA A 12 6.26 14.94 4.11
CA ALA A 12 6.06 15.00 2.67
C ALA A 12 5.18 16.19 2.32
N VAL A 13 5.41 16.74 1.13
CA VAL A 13 4.67 17.87 0.59
C VAL A 13 3.80 17.35 -0.54
N LYS A 14 2.48 17.43 -0.38
CA LYS A 14 1.51 17.19 -1.45
C LYS A 14 1.14 18.55 -2.05
N ILE A 15 1.33 18.70 -3.36
CA ILE A 15 1.08 19.95 -4.08
C ILE A 15 -0.18 19.79 -4.93
N PHE A 16 -1.17 20.65 -4.70
CA PHE A 16 -2.40 20.65 -5.50
C PHE A 16 -2.30 21.70 -6.61
N THR A 17 -2.68 21.31 -7.82
CA THR A 17 -2.84 22.23 -8.94
C THR A 17 -4.29 22.64 -9.05
N ASN A 18 -4.54 23.94 -9.21
CA ASN A 18 -5.88 24.49 -9.24
C ASN A 18 -6.52 24.26 -10.63
N ASP A 19 -6.97 23.03 -10.88
CA ASP A 19 -7.85 22.66 -11.99
C ASP A 19 -9.34 22.61 -11.59
N GLY A 20 -9.65 23.01 -10.36
CA GLY A 20 -11.02 23.24 -9.89
C GLY A 20 -11.69 22.08 -9.16
N GLN A 21 -11.01 20.94 -8.94
CA GLN A 21 -11.58 19.80 -8.19
C GLN A 21 -10.92 19.51 -6.82
N ASN A 22 -9.72 20.05 -6.56
CA ASN A 22 -8.88 19.62 -5.42
C ASN A 22 -9.04 20.42 -4.11
N THR A 23 -10.02 21.32 -3.98
CA THR A 23 -10.22 22.08 -2.73
C THR A 23 -10.75 21.22 -1.57
N ASP A 24 -11.36 20.08 -1.86
CA ASP A 24 -12.03 19.25 -0.85
C ASP A 24 -11.06 18.43 0.00
N GLU A 25 -9.96 17.95 -0.57
CA GLU A 25 -8.98 17.12 0.17
C GLU A 25 -8.26 17.91 1.29
N ILE A 26 -7.89 19.17 1.04
CA ILE A 26 -7.26 20.03 2.07
C ILE A 26 -8.21 20.22 3.26
N VAL A 27 -9.51 20.35 2.99
CA VAL A 27 -10.54 20.50 4.02
C VAL A 27 -10.65 19.20 4.83
N ILE A 28 -10.57 18.04 4.19
CA ILE A 28 -10.57 16.73 4.86
C ILE A 28 -9.34 16.56 5.75
N TYR A 29 -8.16 16.89 5.26
CA TYR A 29 -6.93 16.87 6.07
C TYR A 29 -7.02 17.79 7.30
N LYS A 30 -7.60 18.98 7.15
CA LYS A 30 -7.86 19.92 8.26
C LYS A 30 -8.86 19.35 9.26
N HIS A 31 -9.87 18.63 8.80
CA HIS A 31 -10.83 17.97 9.68
C HIS A 31 -10.19 16.83 10.48
N ILE A 32 -9.43 15.94 9.80
CA ILE A 32 -8.73 14.82 10.44
C ILE A 32 -7.76 15.32 11.52
N SER A 33 -7.00 16.40 11.26
CA SER A 33 -6.02 16.94 12.21
C SER A 33 -6.64 17.52 13.49
N GLN A 34 -7.93 17.89 13.44
CA GLN A 34 -8.72 18.34 14.59
C GLN A 34 -9.37 17.18 15.35
N GLY A 35 -9.26 15.95 14.85
CA GLY A 35 -9.81 14.75 15.48
C GLY A 35 -9.21 14.46 16.86
N ASN A 36 -9.91 13.64 17.64
CA ASN A 36 -9.44 13.26 18.97
C ASN A 36 -8.19 12.35 18.88
N LYS A 37 -7.04 12.93 19.24
CA LYS A 37 -5.72 12.28 19.23
C LYS A 37 -5.60 11.10 20.20
N SER A 38 -6.49 10.97 21.18
CA SER A 38 -6.51 9.83 22.10
C SER A 38 -7.12 8.57 21.50
N ARG A 39 -7.76 8.67 20.31
CA ARG A 39 -8.30 7.50 19.62
C ARG A 39 -7.17 6.66 19.03
N LEU A 40 -7.23 5.35 19.23
CA LEU A 40 -6.21 4.40 18.77
C LEU A 40 -5.93 4.51 17.27
N GLY A 41 -6.96 4.78 16.46
CA GLY A 41 -6.84 4.93 15.00
C GLY A 41 -6.09 6.19 14.55
N TYR A 42 -5.99 7.23 15.40
CA TYR A 42 -5.40 8.51 15.01
C TYR A 42 -3.93 8.39 14.59
N ARG A 43 -3.17 7.49 15.23
CA ARG A 43 -1.75 7.26 14.89
C ARG A 43 -1.55 6.58 13.54
N TYR A 44 -2.58 5.95 12.98
CA TYR A 44 -2.55 5.23 11.70
C TYR A 44 -3.10 6.06 10.53
N VAL A 45 -3.38 7.34 10.77
CA VAL A 45 -3.93 8.25 9.77
C VAL A 45 -2.98 9.42 9.58
N ARG A 46 -2.62 9.70 8.33
CA ARG A 46 -1.75 10.83 8.02
C ARG A 46 -2.50 12.17 8.18
N SER A 47 -1.94 13.08 8.97
CA SER A 47 -2.50 14.44 9.15
C SER A 47 -1.64 15.50 8.45
N ALA A 48 -2.29 16.57 7.96
CA ALA A 48 -1.58 17.72 7.41
C ALA A 48 -1.01 18.57 8.56
N LEU A 49 0.26 18.94 8.42
CA LEU A 49 0.95 19.83 9.36
C LEU A 49 0.74 21.30 9.01
N ASP A 50 0.67 21.62 7.72
CA ASP A 50 0.45 22.97 7.18
C ASP A 50 -0.09 22.88 5.75
N SER A 51 -0.63 23.98 5.23
CA SER A 51 -1.08 24.12 3.84
C SER A 51 -0.86 25.56 3.36
N PHE A 52 -0.35 25.74 2.15
CA PHE A 52 -0.17 27.07 1.53
C PHE A 52 -0.66 27.06 0.08
N GLU A 53 -1.14 28.21 -0.38
CA GLU A 53 -1.60 28.39 -1.76
C GLU A 53 -0.55 29.15 -2.57
N LEU A 54 -0.17 28.60 -3.72
CA LEU A 54 0.73 29.25 -4.66
C LEU A 54 -0.10 30.04 -5.68
N ILE A 55 -0.11 31.37 -5.53
CA ILE A 55 -0.76 32.28 -6.49
C ILE A 55 0.22 32.53 -7.65
N ASN A 56 0.44 31.55 -8.55
CA ASN A 56 1.15 31.80 -9.82
C ASN A 56 0.79 30.80 -10.94
N ARG A 57 0.72 31.28 -12.19
CA ARG A 57 0.18 30.61 -13.41
C ARG A 57 1.08 29.52 -14.02
N GLY A 58 1.72 28.69 -13.20
CA GLY A 58 2.57 27.59 -13.66
C GLY A 58 1.96 26.23 -13.37
N ASN A 59 1.63 25.46 -14.40
CA ASN A 59 1.14 24.08 -14.26
C ASN A 59 2.20 23.19 -13.63
N ILE A 60 2.03 22.85 -12.37
CA ILE A 60 2.58 21.62 -11.80
C ILE A 60 1.68 20.47 -12.29
N LYS A 61 2.24 19.28 -12.54
CA LYS A 61 1.46 18.09 -12.94
C LYS A 61 1.42 17.10 -11.78
N SER A 62 0.27 16.44 -11.61
CA SER A 62 -0.02 15.39 -10.61
C SER A 62 1.01 14.27 -10.59
N ASP A 63 1.66 14.03 -11.73
CA ASP A 63 2.59 12.93 -11.95
C ASP A 63 3.93 13.11 -11.19
N ASN A 64 4.12 14.18 -10.41
CA ASN A 64 5.37 14.54 -9.74
C ASN A 64 5.29 14.58 -8.19
N ILE A 65 4.42 13.79 -7.56
CA ILE A 65 4.26 13.79 -6.10
C ILE A 65 4.61 12.41 -5.54
N LEU A 66 5.58 12.36 -4.61
CA LEU A 66 6.21 11.12 -4.10
C LEU A 66 5.90 10.81 -2.63
N HIS A 67 6.06 9.52 -2.31
CA HIS A 67 5.74 8.80 -1.07
C HIS A 67 6.71 9.05 0.10
N LEU A 68 6.32 8.58 1.29
CA LEU A 68 7.06 8.70 2.54
C LEU A 68 8.30 7.78 2.53
N ILE A 69 9.45 8.33 2.94
CA ILE A 69 10.70 7.60 3.10
C ILE A 69 11.01 7.55 4.61
N GLU A 70 10.89 6.37 5.21
CA GLU A 70 11.04 6.17 6.66
C GLU A 70 12.49 5.95 7.09
N ASP A 71 13.31 5.41 6.19
CA ASP A 71 14.75 5.29 6.38
C ASP A 71 15.45 6.56 5.92
N SER A 72 16.01 7.34 6.84
CA SER A 72 16.73 8.57 6.48
C SER A 72 18.11 8.31 5.87
N SER A 73 18.66 7.10 6.02
CA SER A 73 20.01 6.80 5.52
C SER A 73 20.07 6.79 4.01
N ILE A 74 18.99 6.35 3.35
CA ILE A 74 18.83 6.42 1.89
C ILE A 74 18.74 7.86 1.38
N LEU A 75 18.24 8.82 2.19
CA LEU A 75 18.27 10.24 1.82
C LEU A 75 19.69 10.82 1.88
N ALA A 76 20.46 10.47 2.92
CA ALA A 76 21.84 10.92 3.05
C ALA A 76 22.73 10.31 1.96
N ALA A 77 22.56 9.02 1.67
CA ALA A 77 23.24 8.34 0.58
C ALA A 77 22.86 8.94 -0.78
N PHE A 78 21.57 9.27 -0.97
CA PHE A 78 21.08 9.94 -2.17
C PHE A 78 21.73 11.33 -2.36
N GLU A 79 21.81 12.14 -1.30
CA GLU A 79 22.43 13.46 -1.33
C GLU A 79 23.94 13.36 -1.62
N GLU A 80 24.67 12.48 -0.93
CA GLU A 80 26.08 12.24 -1.19
C GLU A 80 26.32 11.78 -2.63
N ALA A 81 25.46 10.89 -3.14
CA ALA A 81 25.56 10.40 -4.51
C ALA A 81 25.24 11.49 -5.56
N GLU A 82 24.33 12.42 -5.25
CA GLU A 82 24.04 13.58 -6.09
C GLU A 82 25.17 14.63 -6.09
N ILE A 83 25.84 14.82 -4.94
CA ILE A 83 27.03 15.67 -4.83
C ILE A 83 28.21 15.05 -5.59
N ALA A 84 28.45 13.75 -5.41
CA ALA A 84 29.57 13.04 -6.02
C ALA A 84 29.39 12.91 -7.54
N GLN A 85 28.17 12.67 -8.01
CA GLN A 85 27.86 12.48 -9.42
C GLN A 85 26.54 13.18 -9.77
N PRO A 86 26.52 14.47 -10.12
CA PRO A 86 25.28 15.21 -10.37
C PRO A 86 24.41 14.58 -11.45
N SER A 87 23.10 14.54 -11.21
CA SER A 87 22.11 14.01 -12.15
C SER A 87 22.17 14.80 -13.47
N PRO A 88 22.00 14.12 -14.63
CA PRO A 88 21.92 14.80 -15.90
C PRO A 88 20.86 15.91 -15.86
N ARG A 89 21.25 17.11 -16.31
CA ARG A 89 20.36 18.27 -16.35
C ARG A 89 20.32 18.89 -17.73
N ARG A 90 19.16 19.42 -18.08
CA ARG A 90 18.94 20.24 -19.27
C ARG A 90 18.63 21.67 -18.84
N LYS A 91 19.41 22.63 -19.36
CA LYS A 91 19.10 24.06 -19.20
C LYS A 91 18.07 24.47 -20.26
N ALA A 92 16.86 24.82 -19.81
CA ALA A 92 15.89 25.53 -20.62
C ALA A 92 16.06 27.05 -20.41
N VAL A 93 15.34 27.86 -21.19
CA VAL A 93 15.48 29.34 -21.17
C VAL A 93 15.08 29.93 -19.80
N ASP A 94 14.16 29.29 -19.10
CA ASP A 94 13.52 29.78 -17.87
C ASP A 94 13.72 28.85 -16.65
N ARG A 95 14.26 27.64 -16.83
CA ARG A 95 14.45 26.65 -15.77
C ARG A 95 15.54 25.63 -16.09
N GLU A 96 16.10 25.02 -15.05
CA GLU A 96 16.87 23.78 -15.19
C GLU A 96 15.98 22.59 -14.89
N ILE A 97 16.02 21.58 -15.75
CA ILE A 97 15.26 20.32 -15.60
C ILE A 97 16.27 19.22 -15.28
N TYR A 98 16.03 18.51 -14.18
CA TYR A 98 16.89 17.43 -13.70
C TYR A 98 16.18 16.08 -13.95
N VAL A 99 16.95 15.07 -14.35
CA VAL A 99 16.47 13.69 -14.34
C VAL A 99 16.35 13.24 -12.88
N SER A 100 15.25 12.59 -12.51
CA SER A 100 15.10 12.02 -11.16
C SER A 100 16.07 10.88 -10.96
N ARG A 101 16.81 10.88 -9.84
CA ARG A 101 17.59 9.74 -9.39
C ARG A 101 16.66 8.77 -8.64
N THR A 102 16.88 7.47 -8.82
CA THR A 102 16.16 6.42 -8.11
C THR A 102 16.51 6.46 -6.63
N LEU A 103 15.52 6.25 -5.78
CA LEU A 103 15.71 6.10 -4.34
C LEU A 103 15.72 4.61 -4.00
N ASP A 104 16.72 4.15 -3.25
CA ASP A 104 16.84 2.74 -2.87
C ASP A 104 15.76 2.33 -1.86
N MET A 105 15.50 1.02 -1.77
CA MET A 105 14.54 0.46 -0.82
C MET A 105 15.02 0.64 0.62
N PRO A 106 14.14 1.07 1.55
CA PRO A 106 14.50 1.24 2.96
C PRO A 106 14.82 -0.11 3.63
N ALA A 107 15.75 -0.12 4.60
CA ALA A 107 16.15 -1.34 5.31
C ALA A 107 15.06 -1.91 6.25
N SER A 108 14.04 -1.09 6.58
CA SER A 108 12.88 -1.50 7.38
C SER A 108 11.61 -0.81 6.88
N ILE A 109 10.53 -1.59 6.76
CA ILE A 109 9.18 -1.10 6.46
C ILE A 109 8.47 -0.85 7.80
N GLY A 110 8.02 0.37 8.06
CA GLY A 110 7.29 0.76 9.27
C GLY A 110 5.83 0.33 9.27
N GLU A 111 5.07 0.85 10.24
CA GLU A 111 3.63 0.56 10.36
C GLU A 111 2.88 1.15 9.15
N PRO A 112 1.90 0.43 8.57
CA PRO A 112 1.10 0.98 7.48
C PRO A 112 0.26 2.16 7.98
N ILE A 113 0.32 3.27 7.24
CA ILE A 113 -0.41 4.51 7.54
C ILE A 113 -1.38 4.79 6.39
N LEU A 114 -2.67 4.97 6.72
CA LEU A 114 -3.67 5.38 5.75
C LEU A 114 -3.34 6.79 5.24
N CYS A 115 -3.32 6.94 3.92
CA CYS A 115 -3.00 8.16 3.23
C CYS A 115 -3.92 8.39 2.03
N ASP A 116 -3.69 9.51 1.33
CA ASP A 116 -4.40 9.91 0.12
C ASP A 116 -5.93 10.05 0.29
N PHE A 117 -6.36 11.17 0.86
CA PHE A 117 -7.77 11.43 1.17
C PHE A 117 -8.49 12.17 0.04
N GLY A 118 -7.98 12.10 -1.19
CA GLY A 118 -8.52 12.81 -2.35
C GLY A 118 -9.96 12.45 -2.69
N ASN A 119 -10.36 11.21 -2.41
CA ASN A 119 -11.72 10.70 -2.61
C ASN A 119 -12.49 10.51 -1.29
N ALA A 120 -11.94 10.95 -0.16
CA ALA A 120 -12.64 10.79 1.12
C ALA A 120 -13.83 11.76 1.20
N VAL A 121 -14.86 11.37 1.95
CA VAL A 121 -16.06 12.18 2.15
C VAL A 121 -16.49 12.16 3.61
N TYR A 122 -17.31 13.14 4.00
CA TYR A 122 -17.84 13.18 5.35
C TYR A 122 -18.91 12.10 5.56
N GLY A 123 -18.72 11.23 6.54
CA GLY A 123 -19.68 10.17 6.89
C GLY A 123 -21.01 10.66 7.49
N THR A 124 -21.17 11.98 7.73
CA THR A 124 -22.44 12.59 8.15
C THR A 124 -23.39 12.88 7.00
N LYS A 125 -22.93 12.70 5.76
CA LYS A 125 -23.74 12.86 4.55
C LYS A 125 -24.06 11.48 3.98
N ILE A 126 -25.28 11.34 3.48
CA ILE A 126 -25.64 10.24 2.59
C ILE A 126 -24.99 10.53 1.24
N ASN A 127 -24.13 9.63 0.79
CA ASN A 127 -23.44 9.75 -0.50
C ASN A 127 -24.05 8.75 -1.49
N ASN A 128 -24.01 9.09 -2.79
CA ASN A 128 -24.51 8.25 -3.88
C ASN A 128 -23.61 8.33 -5.12
N ASP A 129 -22.37 8.81 -4.93
CA ASP A 129 -21.36 8.90 -5.98
C ASP A 129 -20.80 7.51 -6.33
N ASP A 130 -20.26 7.40 -7.53
CA ASP A 130 -19.55 6.20 -8.01
C ASP A 130 -18.12 6.24 -7.50
N VAL A 131 -17.85 5.43 -6.48
CA VAL A 131 -16.59 5.41 -5.73
C VAL A 131 -16.02 3.99 -5.69
N TYR A 132 -14.74 3.89 -5.33
CA TYR A 132 -13.94 2.66 -5.27
C TYR A 132 -13.61 2.01 -6.63
N PRO A 133 -12.45 1.34 -6.76
CA PRO A 133 -12.16 0.45 -7.88
C PRO A 133 -13.19 -0.68 -7.98
N ASP A 134 -13.47 -1.15 -9.20
CA ASP A 134 -14.53 -2.14 -9.48
C ASP A 134 -14.44 -3.40 -8.60
N VAL A 135 -13.22 -3.89 -8.35
CA VAL A 135 -12.95 -5.11 -7.55
C VAL A 135 -13.24 -4.94 -6.05
N TYR A 136 -13.29 -3.72 -5.54
CA TYR A 136 -13.52 -3.44 -4.11
C TYR A 136 -14.80 -2.65 -3.84
N ARG A 137 -15.65 -2.48 -4.86
CA ARG A 137 -16.89 -1.70 -4.76
C ARG A 137 -17.94 -2.51 -4.01
N CYS A 138 -18.55 -1.90 -2.99
CA CYS A 138 -19.62 -2.55 -2.22
C CYS A 138 -20.96 -2.55 -2.98
N PRO A 139 -21.90 -3.47 -2.66
CA PRO A 139 -23.15 -3.62 -3.39
C PRO A 139 -24.01 -2.36 -3.41
N GLU A 140 -24.05 -1.59 -2.31
CA GLU A 140 -24.81 -0.34 -2.27
C GLU A 140 -24.26 0.72 -3.23
N VAL A 141 -22.96 0.77 -3.49
CA VAL A 141 -22.37 1.68 -4.49
C VAL A 141 -22.69 1.17 -5.90
N MET A 142 -22.55 -0.15 -6.16
CA MET A 142 -22.88 -0.75 -7.47
C MET A 142 -24.34 -0.50 -7.87
N LEU A 143 -25.25 -0.55 -6.89
CA LEU A 143 -26.69 -0.34 -7.07
C LEU A 143 -27.10 1.13 -6.98
N ARG A 144 -26.15 2.06 -6.82
CA ARG A 144 -26.38 3.51 -6.64
C ARG A 144 -27.35 3.83 -5.50
N LEU A 145 -27.25 3.07 -4.42
CA LEU A 145 -27.95 3.31 -3.17
C LEU A 145 -27.15 4.27 -2.28
N PRO A 146 -27.82 4.95 -1.33
CA PRO A 146 -27.18 5.64 -0.22
C PRO A 146 -26.12 4.79 0.47
N TRP A 147 -24.89 5.31 0.57
CA TRP A 147 -23.77 4.64 1.26
C TRP A 147 -23.13 5.54 2.33
N SER A 148 -22.40 4.91 3.26
CA SER A 148 -21.73 5.55 4.41
C SER A 148 -20.40 4.86 4.72
N TYR A 149 -19.84 5.06 5.92
CA TYR A 149 -18.59 4.43 6.37
C TYR A 149 -18.59 2.88 6.30
N SER A 150 -19.77 2.25 6.22
CA SER A 150 -19.87 0.79 6.01
C SER A 150 -19.22 0.33 4.71
N ALA A 151 -19.16 1.18 3.68
CA ALA A 151 -18.50 0.89 2.42
C ALA A 151 -16.97 0.70 2.61
N ASP A 152 -16.35 1.48 3.50
CA ASP A 152 -14.92 1.30 3.83
C ASP A 152 -14.66 -0.02 4.57
N ILE A 153 -15.62 -0.48 5.38
CA ILE A 153 -15.54 -1.79 6.05
C ILE A 153 -15.63 -2.93 5.02
N TRP A 154 -16.50 -2.81 4.02
CA TRP A 154 -16.56 -3.76 2.90
C TRP A 154 -15.22 -3.77 2.14
N ASN A 155 -14.69 -2.59 1.81
CA ASN A 155 -13.43 -2.44 1.09
C ASN A 155 -12.26 -3.11 1.85
N VAL A 156 -12.17 -2.90 3.17
CA VAL A 156 -11.18 -3.57 4.02
C VAL A 156 -11.40 -5.10 4.05
N GLY A 157 -12.65 -5.55 4.12
CA GLY A 157 -12.99 -6.97 4.05
C GLY A 157 -12.51 -7.60 2.73
N ALA A 158 -12.82 -6.96 1.59
CA ALA A 158 -12.39 -7.41 0.27
C ALA A 158 -10.86 -7.39 0.11
N MET A 159 -10.16 -6.36 0.60
CA MET A 159 -8.68 -6.34 0.57
C MET A 159 -8.07 -7.47 1.40
N ILE A 160 -8.57 -7.71 2.62
CA ILE A 160 -8.09 -8.82 3.47
C ILE A 160 -8.38 -10.17 2.79
N TRP A 161 -9.53 -10.27 2.15
CA TRP A 161 -9.97 -11.47 1.45
C TRP A 161 -9.12 -11.77 0.21
N ASP A 162 -8.90 -10.79 -0.65
CA ASP A 162 -8.03 -10.89 -1.83
C ASP A 162 -6.64 -11.37 -1.44
N ILE A 163 -6.06 -10.80 -0.37
CA ILE A 163 -4.76 -11.25 0.16
C ILE A 163 -4.79 -12.75 0.52
N PHE A 164 -5.91 -13.28 1.01
CA PHE A 164 -6.02 -14.69 1.39
C PHE A 164 -6.19 -15.64 0.19
N GLU A 165 -7.03 -15.29 -0.78
CA GLU A 165 -7.22 -16.09 -2.00
C GLU A 165 -5.98 -16.08 -2.89
N GLU A 166 -5.34 -14.92 -3.02
CA GLU A 166 -4.12 -14.74 -3.79
C GLU A 166 -2.98 -15.60 -3.24
N LEU A 167 -2.93 -15.87 -1.93
CA LEU A 167 -1.95 -16.80 -1.35
C LEU A 167 -2.11 -18.24 -1.86
N ILE A 168 -3.34 -18.75 -2.07
CA ILE A 168 -3.54 -20.10 -2.64
C ILE A 168 -3.18 -20.12 -4.12
N SER A 169 -3.52 -19.06 -4.86
CA SER A 169 -3.11 -18.91 -6.26
C SER A 169 -1.58 -18.87 -6.42
N LEU A 170 -0.88 -18.12 -5.56
CA LEU A 170 0.58 -17.90 -5.64
C LEU A 170 1.42 -19.03 -5.05
N LEU A 171 0.96 -19.68 -3.97
CA LEU A 171 1.71 -20.71 -3.25
C LEU A 171 1.24 -22.13 -3.56
N GLY A 172 0.12 -22.29 -4.25
CA GLY A 172 -0.61 -23.55 -4.35
C GLY A 172 -1.37 -23.89 -3.06
N PRO A 173 -2.13 -25.00 -3.05
CA PRO A 173 -2.96 -25.38 -1.92
C PRO A 173 -2.12 -25.69 -0.67
N PRO A 174 -2.65 -25.42 0.54
CA PRO A 174 -2.00 -25.82 1.77
C PRO A 174 -1.79 -27.36 1.84
N PRO A 175 -0.73 -27.84 2.50
CA PRO A 175 -0.53 -29.27 2.69
C PRO A 175 -1.71 -29.91 3.43
N LEU A 176 -2.14 -31.10 3.00
CA LEU A 176 -3.30 -31.80 3.57
C LEU A 176 -3.19 -31.99 5.10
N GLU A 177 -1.99 -32.28 5.60
CA GLU A 177 -1.77 -32.46 7.04
C GLU A 177 -1.98 -31.15 7.83
N LEU A 178 -1.69 -30.00 7.23
CA LEU A 178 -2.01 -28.69 7.81
C LEU A 178 -3.52 -28.44 7.81
N ILE A 179 -4.20 -28.78 6.71
CA ILE A 179 -5.66 -28.69 6.58
C ILE A 179 -6.33 -29.56 7.66
N LYS A 180 -5.92 -30.82 7.82
CA LYS A 180 -6.47 -31.74 8.84
C LYS A 180 -6.29 -31.25 10.28
N ARG A 181 -5.23 -30.47 10.55
CA ARG A 181 -4.97 -29.88 11.87
C ARG A 181 -5.88 -28.68 12.18
N GLY A 182 -6.43 -28.03 11.16
CA GLY A 182 -7.24 -26.83 11.31
C GLY A 182 -8.68 -27.12 11.73
N GLU A 183 -9.11 -26.54 12.85
CA GLU A 183 -10.46 -26.72 13.40
C GLU A 183 -11.57 -26.21 12.46
N ARG A 184 -11.26 -25.21 11.63
CA ARG A 184 -12.19 -24.58 10.68
C ARG A 184 -11.95 -24.99 9.23
N SER A 185 -11.07 -25.96 8.98
CA SER A 185 -10.69 -26.32 7.60
C SER A 185 -11.85 -26.81 6.76
N ALA A 186 -12.85 -27.45 7.37
CA ALA A 186 -14.05 -27.94 6.69
C ALA A 186 -14.95 -26.82 6.12
N GLU A 187 -14.74 -25.56 6.50
CA GLU A 187 -15.43 -24.41 5.90
C GLU A 187 -14.89 -24.08 4.49
N TRP A 188 -13.66 -24.50 4.19
CA TRP A 188 -12.90 -24.06 3.00
C TRP A 188 -12.44 -25.21 2.12
N PHE A 189 -12.18 -26.37 2.72
CA PHE A 189 -11.64 -27.55 2.06
C PHE A 189 -12.51 -28.77 2.34
N ASP A 190 -12.65 -29.62 1.34
CA ASP A 190 -13.22 -30.94 1.54
C ASP A 190 -12.27 -31.84 2.35
N TRP A 191 -12.72 -33.05 2.67
CA TRP A 191 -11.94 -34.03 3.43
C TRP A 191 -10.68 -34.53 2.69
N ASN A 192 -10.56 -34.28 1.38
CA ASN A 192 -9.38 -34.55 0.56
C ASN A 192 -8.42 -33.34 0.50
N GLY A 193 -8.76 -32.21 1.11
CA GLY A 193 -7.98 -30.97 1.05
C GLY A 193 -8.18 -30.17 -0.24
N LYS A 194 -9.24 -30.44 -1.00
CA LYS A 194 -9.61 -29.66 -2.18
C LYS A 194 -10.44 -28.46 -1.76
N TRP A 195 -10.17 -27.29 -2.34
CA TRP A 195 -11.00 -26.10 -2.16
C TRP A 195 -12.47 -26.38 -2.49
N LEU A 196 -13.36 -25.90 -1.62
CA LEU A 196 -14.80 -25.98 -1.82
C LEU A 196 -15.26 -24.89 -2.78
N GLU A 197 -15.50 -25.28 -4.03
CA GLU A 197 -16.06 -24.41 -5.06
C GLU A 197 -17.55 -24.13 -4.81
N PRO A 198 -18.09 -23.04 -5.40
CA PRO A 198 -19.54 -22.84 -5.47
C PRO A 198 -20.25 -23.98 -6.19
N ASP A 199 -21.34 -24.42 -5.57
CA ASP A 199 -22.22 -25.48 -6.06
C ASP A 199 -23.70 -25.07 -5.91
N GLU A 200 -24.63 -25.96 -6.29
CA GLU A 200 -26.07 -25.66 -6.22
C GLU A 200 -26.58 -25.44 -4.79
N ASP A 201 -25.95 -26.08 -3.80
CA ASP A 201 -26.36 -26.03 -2.40
C ASP A 201 -25.72 -24.83 -1.67
N GLU A 202 -24.53 -24.42 -2.09
CA GLU A 202 -23.73 -23.32 -1.52
C GLU A 202 -23.21 -22.38 -2.63
N PRO A 203 -24.10 -21.62 -3.31
CA PRO A 203 -23.75 -20.79 -4.46
C PRO A 203 -22.92 -19.55 -4.10
N ASP A 204 -22.91 -19.16 -2.83
CA ASP A 204 -22.18 -17.99 -2.32
C ASP A 204 -20.70 -18.28 -2.03
N ARG A 205 -20.24 -19.54 -2.19
CA ARG A 205 -18.81 -19.86 -2.14
C ARG A 205 -18.07 -19.22 -3.31
N LEU A 206 -16.78 -18.99 -3.13
CA LEU A 206 -15.97 -18.36 -4.16
C LEU A 206 -15.19 -19.40 -4.97
N PRO A 207 -15.11 -19.22 -6.30
CA PRO A 207 -14.29 -20.07 -7.15
C PRO A 207 -12.82 -19.84 -6.83
N LEU A 208 -12.01 -20.90 -6.96
CA LEU A 208 -10.58 -20.75 -6.78
C LEU A 208 -9.98 -19.89 -7.91
N LEU A 209 -9.14 -18.93 -7.56
CA LEU A 209 -8.41 -18.12 -8.54
C LEU A 209 -7.50 -19.02 -9.41
N PRO A 210 -7.28 -18.66 -10.69
CA PRO A 210 -6.34 -19.36 -11.55
C PRO A 210 -4.94 -19.45 -10.90
N PRO A 211 -4.21 -20.56 -11.09
CA PRO A 211 -2.88 -20.70 -10.50
C PRO A 211 -1.92 -19.68 -11.10
N SER A 212 -1.10 -19.08 -10.24
CA SER A 212 -0.03 -18.14 -10.58
C SER A 212 1.25 -18.57 -9.85
N SER A 213 2.25 -17.71 -9.78
CA SER A 213 3.44 -17.91 -8.96
C SER A 213 4.01 -16.58 -8.47
N LEU A 214 4.77 -16.62 -7.37
CA LEU A 214 5.51 -15.44 -6.91
C LEU A 214 6.51 -14.95 -7.99
N GLU A 215 7.05 -15.87 -8.78
CA GLU A 215 7.89 -15.56 -9.94
C GLU A 215 7.17 -14.75 -11.01
N ASP A 216 5.92 -15.10 -11.32
CA ASP A 216 5.13 -14.41 -12.34
C ASP A 216 4.64 -13.05 -11.82
N ALA A 217 4.29 -12.97 -10.53
CA ALA A 217 3.82 -11.74 -9.90
C ALA A 217 4.92 -10.66 -9.75
N GLU A 218 6.18 -11.06 -9.59
CA GLU A 218 7.30 -10.12 -9.43
C GLU A 218 7.85 -9.66 -10.80
N GLU A 219 7.28 -8.60 -11.37
CA GLU A 219 7.68 -8.09 -12.69
C GLU A 219 8.77 -7.01 -12.65
N ASN A 220 9.11 -6.47 -11.48
CA ASN A 220 9.96 -5.29 -11.34
C ASN A 220 11.44 -5.63 -11.18
N LEU A 221 11.74 -6.72 -10.47
CA LEU A 221 13.11 -7.21 -10.25
C LEU A 221 13.53 -8.16 -11.36
N ASN A 222 14.83 -8.26 -11.62
CA ASN A 222 15.38 -9.16 -12.63
C ASN A 222 16.65 -9.87 -12.13
N GLY A 223 16.98 -11.00 -12.77
CA GLY A 223 18.21 -11.74 -12.51
C GLY A 223 18.40 -12.11 -11.04
N MET A 224 19.60 -11.87 -10.52
CA MET A 224 19.99 -12.29 -9.16
C MET A 224 19.22 -11.54 -8.06
N ASP A 225 18.79 -10.30 -8.31
CA ASP A 225 18.04 -9.54 -7.31
C ASP A 225 16.61 -10.09 -7.16
N LYS A 226 15.97 -10.46 -8.29
CA LYS A 226 14.70 -11.19 -8.27
C LYS A 226 14.84 -12.52 -7.54
N GLU A 227 15.89 -13.29 -7.81
CA GLU A 227 16.12 -14.59 -7.18
C GLU A 227 16.27 -14.45 -5.65
N LEU A 228 17.08 -13.50 -5.18
CA LEU A 228 17.30 -13.27 -3.76
C LEU A 228 16.03 -12.77 -3.06
N PHE A 229 15.30 -11.83 -3.68
CA PHE A 229 14.04 -11.33 -3.15
C PHE A 229 13.00 -12.44 -3.05
N LEU A 230 12.81 -13.24 -4.10
CA LEU A 230 11.85 -14.33 -4.10
C LEU A 230 12.22 -15.40 -3.07
N ASN A 231 13.50 -15.72 -2.90
CA ASN A 231 13.96 -16.64 -1.85
C ASN A 231 13.67 -16.09 -0.44
N PHE A 232 13.85 -14.79 -0.23
CA PHE A 232 13.50 -14.12 1.02
C PHE A 232 12.00 -14.18 1.29
N ILE A 233 11.16 -13.77 0.34
CA ILE A 233 9.69 -13.82 0.45
C ILE A 233 9.19 -15.25 0.68
N LYS A 234 9.67 -16.23 -0.10
CA LYS A 234 9.31 -17.64 0.07
C LYS A 234 9.66 -18.17 1.46
N SER A 235 10.73 -17.69 2.09
CA SER A 235 11.09 -18.12 3.45
C SER A 235 10.13 -17.60 4.55
N MET A 236 9.32 -16.58 4.23
CA MET A 236 8.28 -16.03 5.10
C MET A 236 6.89 -16.61 4.77
N LEU A 237 6.58 -16.71 3.47
CA LEU A 237 5.30 -17.20 2.95
C LEU A 237 5.28 -18.73 2.88
N GLN A 238 5.31 -19.38 4.04
CA GLN A 238 5.14 -20.83 4.19
C GLN A 238 3.80 -21.16 4.83
N TRP A 239 3.10 -22.15 4.28
CA TRP A 239 1.85 -22.66 4.83
C TRP A 239 2.01 -23.13 6.28
N GLU A 240 3.00 -23.97 6.53
CA GLU A 240 3.35 -24.47 7.87
C GLU A 240 4.10 -23.39 8.67
N PRO A 241 3.56 -22.89 9.80
CA PRO A 241 4.21 -21.87 10.62
C PRO A 241 5.64 -22.23 11.03
N GLU A 242 5.88 -23.51 11.32
CA GLU A 242 7.17 -24.09 11.71
C GLU A 242 8.25 -24.04 10.63
N LYS A 243 7.87 -23.85 9.36
CA LYS A 243 8.80 -23.70 8.23
C LYS A 243 9.18 -22.25 7.96
N ARG A 244 8.50 -21.28 8.57
CA ARG A 244 8.80 -19.86 8.39
C ARG A 244 10.08 -19.51 9.13
N LYS A 245 10.98 -18.76 8.48
CA LYS A 245 12.13 -18.18 9.16
C LYS A 245 11.65 -17.20 10.24
N THR A 246 12.31 -17.21 11.38
CA THR A 246 12.10 -16.20 12.43
C THR A 246 12.63 -14.84 11.99
N ALA A 247 12.15 -13.76 12.60
CA ALA A 247 12.68 -12.41 12.37
C ALA A 247 14.22 -12.34 12.54
N ARG A 248 14.77 -13.07 13.53
CA ARG A 248 16.22 -13.15 13.76
C ARG A 248 16.99 -13.81 12.62
N GLU A 249 16.40 -14.81 11.97
CA GLU A 249 16.99 -15.49 10.83
C GLU A 249 16.84 -14.67 9.55
N LEU A 250 15.70 -14.01 9.37
CA LEU A 250 15.44 -13.10 8.24
C LEU A 250 16.40 -11.91 8.21
N LEU A 251 16.75 -11.33 9.38
CA LEU A 251 17.75 -10.26 9.47
C LEU A 251 19.15 -10.66 8.97
N LYS A 252 19.41 -11.96 8.82
CA LYS A 252 20.68 -12.48 8.28
C LYS A 252 20.55 -12.94 6.83
N ASP A 253 19.40 -12.73 6.21
CA ASP A 253 19.14 -13.23 4.87
C ASP A 253 20.01 -12.47 3.84
N PRO A 254 20.54 -13.17 2.80
CA PRO A 254 21.34 -12.52 1.77
C PRO A 254 20.63 -11.36 1.06
N TRP A 255 19.29 -11.35 0.99
CA TRP A 255 18.55 -10.21 0.44
C TRP A 255 18.76 -8.92 1.27
N LEU A 256 18.72 -9.02 2.61
CA LEU A 256 18.84 -7.87 3.50
C LEU A 256 20.29 -7.52 3.88
N THR A 257 21.20 -8.49 3.78
CA THR A 257 22.60 -8.33 4.25
C THR A 257 23.58 -8.02 3.12
N ARG A 258 23.10 -7.96 1.88
CA ARG A 258 23.95 -7.62 0.74
C ARG A 258 24.38 -6.17 0.83
N SER A 259 25.69 -5.96 0.81
CA SER A 259 26.26 -4.64 0.52
C SER A 259 26.01 -4.32 -0.94
N TYR A 260 25.26 -3.26 -1.21
CA TYR A 260 25.18 -2.63 -2.52
C TYR A 260 26.39 -1.72 -2.74
#